data_AF-A0AAE4C4R6-F1
#
_entry.id   AF-A0AAE4C4R6-F1
#
_cell.length_a   1.000
_cell.length_b   1.000
_cell.length_c   1.000
_cell.angle_alpha   90.00
_cell.angle_beta   90.00
_cell.angle_gamma   90.00
#
_symmetry.space_group_name_H-M   'P 1'
#
loop_
_entity.id
_entity.type
_entity.pdbx_description
1 polymer ?
#
loop_
_entity_poly.entity_id
_entity_poly.type
_entity_poly.pdbx_seq_one_letter_code
_entity_poly.pdbx_strand_id
1 'polypeptide(L)'
;MLRRLAAALAALLFPAAALGLGVRAAMSHTFLAFEYARPGFPEDPFGFSEADRLLYGSYGLEYIANDADERYLSGLRLPGGGAAFRPEEVSHMADVKAVLGTGLDLTLLAACVIVLILLLLRRTPALARGALRGGAILTLGLMAALAVSAVLGFERFFAWVHSLFFKDGTWMFSTRDTLIRVYPEQFWMDAGILIALVTVGLCLAALVTAGRGTRSRRRNP
;
A
#
# COMPACT_ATOMS: atom_id res chain seq x y z
N MET A 1 31.88 -14.20 1.40
CA MET A 1 30.73 -14.46 0.50
C MET A 1 29.39 -14.21 1.19
N LEU A 2 29.08 -14.89 2.30
CA LEU A 2 27.81 -14.77 3.04
C LEU A 2 27.34 -13.33 3.32
N ARG A 3 28.19 -12.46 3.88
CA ARG A 3 27.82 -11.06 4.17
C ARG A 3 27.38 -10.27 2.93
N ARG A 4 28.00 -10.54 1.77
CA ARG A 4 27.66 -9.88 0.50
C ARG A 4 26.30 -10.37 -0.01
N LEU A 5 26.03 -11.67 0.10
CA LEU A 5 24.72 -12.24 -0.21
C LEU A 5 23.62 -11.68 0.70
N ALA A 6 23.88 -11.60 2.01
CA ALA A 6 22.95 -10.99 2.95
C ALA A 6 22.67 -9.53 2.60
N ALA A 7 23.70 -8.74 2.26
CA ALA A 7 23.53 -7.36 1.84
C ALA A 7 22.70 -7.22 0.55
N ALA A 8 22.92 -8.10 -0.44
CA ALA A 8 22.13 -8.14 -1.66
C ALA A 8 20.67 -8.49 -1.36
N LEU A 9 20.42 -9.48 -0.50
CA LEU A 9 19.07 -9.86 -0.06
C LEU A 9 18.35 -8.69 0.61
N ALA A 10 19.01 -7.97 1.54
CA ALA A 10 18.40 -6.80 2.17
C ALA A 10 18.06 -5.70 1.14
N ALA A 11 18.91 -5.48 0.14
CA ALA A 11 18.63 -4.53 -0.93
C ALA A 11 17.44 -4.96 -1.80
N LEU A 12 17.28 -6.26 -2.06
CA LEU A 12 16.17 -6.82 -2.85
C LEU A 12 14.85 -6.87 -2.09
N LEU A 13 14.88 -7.03 -0.75
CA LEU A 13 13.69 -7.01 0.09
C LEU A 13 13.19 -5.59 0.40
N PHE A 14 14.08 -4.59 0.30
CA PHE A 14 13.76 -3.21 0.65
C PHE A 14 12.56 -2.62 -0.14
N PRO A 15 12.43 -2.80 -1.47
CA PRO A 15 11.26 -2.31 -2.20
C PRO A 15 9.94 -2.86 -1.67
N ALA A 16 9.86 -4.17 -1.43
CA ALA A 16 8.64 -4.80 -0.92
C ALA A 16 8.29 -4.29 0.49
N ALA A 17 9.28 -4.19 1.38
CA ALA A 17 9.09 -3.67 2.73
C ALA A 17 8.63 -2.19 2.71
N ALA A 18 9.26 -1.36 1.88
CA ALA A 18 8.95 0.08 1.81
C ALA A 18 7.56 0.34 1.21
N LEU A 19 7.21 -0.34 0.11
CA LEU A 19 5.89 -0.24 -0.53
C LEU A 19 4.80 -0.78 0.39
N GLY A 20 5.00 -1.93 1.02
CA GLY A 20 4.04 -2.52 1.94
C GLY A 20 3.75 -1.63 3.16
N LEU A 21 4.75 -0.93 3.68
CA LEU A 21 4.55 0.08 4.73
C LEU A 21 3.74 1.29 4.22
N GLY A 22 3.93 1.70 2.96
CA GLY A 22 3.08 2.69 2.31
C GLY A 22 1.63 2.23 2.19
N VAL A 23 1.41 0.99 1.72
CA VAL A 23 0.07 0.37 1.65
C VAL A 23 -0.58 0.32 3.02
N ARG A 24 0.16 -0.09 4.05
CA ARG A 24 -0.33 -0.11 5.43
C ARG A 24 -0.77 1.27 5.94
N ALA A 25 -0.09 2.33 5.50
CA ALA A 25 -0.45 3.71 5.85
C ALA A 25 -1.74 4.16 5.15
N ALA A 26 -1.92 3.81 3.88
CA ALA A 26 -3.16 4.06 3.14
C ALA A 26 -4.33 3.24 3.70
N MET A 27 -4.09 2.03 4.20
CA MET A 27 -5.06 1.21 4.93
C MET A 27 -5.22 1.68 6.39
N SER A 28 -5.60 2.95 6.59
CA SER A 28 -5.83 3.51 7.91
C SER A 28 -7.09 4.35 7.96
N HIS A 29 -7.78 4.31 9.09
CA HIS A 29 -8.92 5.20 9.34
C HIS A 29 -8.52 6.68 9.28
N THR A 30 -7.27 7.01 9.62
CA THR A 30 -6.76 8.38 9.51
C THR A 30 -6.73 8.85 8.05
N PHE A 31 -6.22 8.03 7.13
CA PHE A 31 -6.24 8.36 5.72
C PHE A 31 -7.67 8.46 5.18
N LEU A 32 -8.52 7.48 5.49
CA LEU A 32 -9.92 7.49 5.04
C LEU A 32 -10.69 8.73 5.52
N ALA A 33 -10.54 9.09 6.80
CA ALA A 33 -11.17 10.27 7.38
C ALA A 33 -10.62 11.57 6.78
N PHE A 34 -9.31 11.64 6.54
CA PHE A 34 -8.70 12.78 5.86
C PHE A 34 -9.24 12.93 4.44
N GLU A 35 -9.39 11.83 3.72
CA GLU A 35 -9.78 11.83 2.31
C GLU A 35 -11.20 12.35 2.10
N TYR A 36 -12.17 11.88 2.89
CA TYR A 36 -13.54 12.40 2.81
C TYR A 36 -13.73 13.78 3.44
N ALA A 37 -12.83 14.22 4.32
CA ALA A 37 -12.83 15.59 4.83
C ALA A 37 -12.10 16.58 3.92
N ARG A 38 -11.48 16.11 2.82
CA ARG A 38 -10.66 16.93 1.94
C ARG A 38 -11.55 17.84 1.07
N PRO A 39 -11.28 19.16 1.03
CA PRO A 39 -11.92 20.04 0.07
C PRO A 39 -11.68 19.59 -1.38
N GLY A 40 -12.77 19.48 -2.16
CA GLY A 40 -12.71 19.12 -3.57
C GLY A 40 -12.67 17.62 -3.86
N PHE A 41 -12.85 16.75 -2.84
CA PHE A 41 -13.11 15.34 -3.10
C PHE A 41 -14.45 15.18 -3.86
N PRO A 42 -14.53 14.37 -4.92
CA PRO A 42 -15.72 14.28 -5.75
C PRO A 42 -16.95 13.80 -4.98
N GLU A 43 -18.09 14.47 -5.15
CA GLU A 43 -19.36 14.02 -4.59
C GLU A 43 -19.80 12.67 -5.20
N ASP A 44 -20.59 11.89 -4.45
CA ASP A 44 -21.22 10.69 -5.01
C ASP A 44 -22.46 11.07 -5.84
N PRO A 45 -22.48 10.80 -7.16
CA PRO A 45 -23.62 11.18 -8.01
C PRO A 45 -24.91 10.39 -7.70
N PHE A 46 -24.84 9.37 -6.85
CA PHE A 46 -25.97 8.52 -6.47
C PHE A 46 -26.46 8.74 -5.03
N GLY A 47 -25.94 9.78 -4.35
CA GLY A 47 -26.53 10.33 -3.13
C GLY A 47 -25.93 9.88 -1.80
N PHE A 48 -24.78 9.20 -1.77
CA PHE A 48 -24.02 9.06 -0.53
C PHE A 48 -23.42 10.40 -0.11
N SER A 49 -23.67 10.79 1.14
CA SER A 49 -22.93 11.87 1.78
C SER A 49 -21.50 11.46 2.08
N GLU A 50 -20.64 12.43 2.41
CA GLU A 50 -19.30 12.16 2.94
C GLU A 50 -19.35 11.26 4.19
N ALA A 51 -20.36 11.46 5.04
CA ALA A 51 -20.57 10.65 6.23
C ALA A 51 -20.93 9.19 5.89
N ASP A 52 -21.76 8.97 4.86
CA ASP A 52 -22.09 7.61 4.39
C ASP A 52 -20.86 6.91 3.83
N ARG A 53 -20.06 7.60 3.00
CA ARG A 53 -18.84 7.03 2.42
C ARG A 53 -17.79 6.74 3.49
N LEU A 54 -17.63 7.63 4.47
CA LEU A 54 -16.77 7.38 5.62
C LEU A 54 -17.25 6.17 6.44
N LEU A 55 -18.56 6.04 6.66
CA LEU A 55 -19.15 4.92 7.40
C LEU A 55 -18.93 3.59 6.68
N TYR A 56 -19.38 3.46 5.43
CA TYR A 56 -19.25 2.22 4.66
C TYR A 56 -17.79 1.90 4.31
N GLY A 57 -16.96 2.92 4.07
CA GLY A 57 -15.53 2.76 3.90
C GLY A 57 -14.81 2.29 5.16
N SER A 58 -15.27 2.74 6.34
CA SER A 58 -14.73 2.28 7.62
C SER A 58 -15.08 0.81 7.87
N TYR A 59 -16.30 0.39 7.54
CA TYR A 59 -16.65 -1.04 7.59
C TYR A 59 -15.78 -1.88 6.65
N GLY A 60 -15.49 -1.40 5.44
CA GLY A 60 -14.56 -2.06 4.52
C GLY A 60 -13.16 -2.20 5.11
N LEU A 61 -12.61 -1.13 5.71
CA LEU A 61 -11.31 -1.16 6.38
C LEU A 61 -11.27 -2.08 7.60
N GLU A 62 -12.32 -2.09 8.41
CA GLU A 62 -12.43 -2.98 9.57
C GLU A 62 -12.47 -4.44 9.13
N TYR A 63 -13.27 -4.75 8.10
CA TYR A 63 -13.41 -6.10 7.58
C TYR A 63 -12.07 -6.69 7.11
N ILE A 64 -11.26 -5.91 6.38
CA ILE A 64 -9.95 -6.37 5.90
C ILE A 64 -8.89 -6.42 7.01
N ALA A 65 -9.13 -5.78 8.16
CA ALA A 65 -8.19 -5.69 9.27
C ALA A 65 -8.50 -6.61 10.48
N ASN A 66 -9.65 -7.30 10.47
CA ASN A 66 -10.09 -8.20 11.54
C ASN A 66 -10.27 -9.64 11.03
N ASP A 67 -10.71 -10.56 11.90
CA ASP A 67 -10.96 -11.97 11.54
C ASP A 67 -12.43 -12.27 11.19
N ALA A 68 -13.25 -11.25 10.94
CA ALA A 68 -14.67 -11.44 10.65
C ALA A 68 -14.89 -12.17 9.32
N ASP A 69 -15.95 -12.98 9.25
CA ASP A 69 -16.39 -13.64 8.03
C ASP A 69 -17.18 -12.66 7.12
N GLU A 70 -17.50 -13.11 5.90
CA GLU A 70 -18.25 -12.32 4.91
C GLU A 70 -19.60 -11.78 5.42
N ARG A 71 -20.17 -12.38 6.49
CA ARG A 71 -21.44 -11.91 7.07
C ARG A 71 -21.31 -10.52 7.67
N TYR A 72 -20.09 -10.10 8.01
CA TYR A 72 -19.82 -8.74 8.45
C TYR A 72 -20.30 -7.71 7.44
N LEU A 73 -19.88 -7.84 6.17
CA LEU A 73 -20.28 -6.93 5.11
C LEU A 73 -21.66 -7.26 4.55
N SER A 74 -22.00 -8.56 4.39
CA SER A 74 -23.30 -8.96 3.83
C SER A 74 -24.49 -8.61 4.73
N GLY A 75 -24.24 -8.41 6.03
CA GLY A 75 -25.25 -8.00 7.01
C GLY A 75 -25.55 -6.50 7.00
N LEU A 76 -24.66 -5.67 6.42
CA LEU A 76 -24.82 -4.21 6.40
C LEU A 76 -25.98 -3.79 5.50
N ARG A 77 -26.69 -2.74 5.90
CA ARG A 77 -27.88 -2.24 5.22
C ARG A 77 -27.74 -0.76 4.88
N LEU A 78 -28.36 -0.35 3.78
CA LEU A 78 -28.54 1.07 3.44
C LEU A 78 -29.66 1.68 4.28
N PRO A 79 -29.70 3.02 4.47
CA PRO A 79 -30.75 3.69 5.23
C PRO A 79 -32.17 3.41 4.71
N GLY A 80 -32.33 3.25 3.38
CA GLY A 80 -33.59 2.91 2.72
C GLY A 80 -33.96 1.42 2.76
N GLY A 81 -33.18 0.58 3.45
CA GLY A 81 -33.27 -0.87 3.35
C GLY A 81 -32.47 -1.43 2.17
N GLY A 82 -32.38 -2.76 2.07
CA GLY A 82 -31.52 -3.44 1.10
C GLY A 82 -30.09 -3.64 1.62
N ALA A 83 -29.35 -4.56 1.01
CA ALA A 83 -27.95 -4.81 1.37
C ALA A 83 -27.08 -3.62 0.99
N ALA A 84 -26.15 -3.25 1.87
CA ALA A 84 -25.18 -2.19 1.57
C ALA A 84 -24.19 -2.65 0.50
N PHE A 85 -23.69 -3.87 0.60
CA PHE A 85 -22.82 -4.49 -0.39
C PHE A 85 -23.56 -5.66 -1.05
N ARG A 86 -23.41 -5.79 -2.36
CA ARG A 86 -23.89 -6.92 -3.12
C ARG A 86 -23.06 -8.18 -2.84
N PRO A 87 -23.59 -9.39 -3.07
CA PRO A 87 -22.83 -10.62 -2.89
C PRO A 87 -21.49 -10.63 -3.63
N GLU A 88 -21.44 -10.06 -4.84
CA GLU A 88 -20.21 -10.01 -5.62
C GLU A 88 -19.17 -9.06 -5.00
N GLU A 89 -19.61 -7.94 -4.42
CA GLU A 89 -18.72 -6.99 -3.73
C GLU A 89 -18.18 -7.58 -2.44
N VAL A 90 -19.01 -8.34 -1.70
CA VAL A 90 -18.59 -9.05 -0.48
C VAL A 90 -17.54 -10.11 -0.81
N SER A 91 -17.79 -10.93 -1.85
CA SER A 91 -16.84 -11.94 -2.30
C SER A 91 -15.51 -11.31 -2.73
N HIS A 92 -15.53 -10.19 -3.44
CA HIS A 92 -14.30 -9.49 -3.82
C HIS A 92 -13.57 -8.93 -2.60
N MET A 93 -14.28 -8.36 -1.63
CA MET A 93 -13.67 -7.89 -0.38
C MET A 93 -13.01 -9.02 0.40
N ALA A 94 -13.55 -10.24 0.34
CA ALA A 94 -12.92 -11.42 0.93
C ALA A 94 -11.58 -11.77 0.24
N ASP A 95 -11.53 -11.71 -1.11
CA ASP A 95 -10.28 -11.86 -1.86
C ASP A 95 -9.27 -10.76 -1.49
N VAL A 96 -9.72 -9.50 -1.42
CA VAL A 96 -8.91 -8.34 -1.03
C VAL A 96 -8.33 -8.52 0.37
N LYS A 97 -9.12 -9.00 1.33
CA LYS A 97 -8.68 -9.32 2.68
C LYS A 97 -7.54 -10.34 2.68
N ALA A 98 -7.67 -11.42 1.92
CA ALA A 98 -6.64 -12.45 1.82
C ALA A 98 -5.33 -11.92 1.20
N VAL A 99 -5.44 -11.17 0.10
CA VAL A 99 -4.29 -10.57 -0.60
C VAL A 99 -3.57 -9.55 0.29
N LEU A 100 -4.31 -8.64 0.92
CA LEU A 100 -3.74 -7.61 1.78
C LEU A 100 -3.15 -8.21 3.06
N GLY A 101 -3.82 -9.18 3.69
CA GLY A 101 -3.29 -9.90 4.85
C GLY A 101 -1.95 -10.55 4.53
N THR A 102 -1.91 -11.37 3.46
CA THR A 102 -0.68 -12.03 3.01
C THR A 102 0.42 -11.02 2.66
N GLY A 103 0.07 -9.95 1.95
CA GLY A 103 1.01 -8.89 1.58
C GLY A 103 1.61 -8.16 2.79
N LEU A 104 0.81 -7.87 3.82
CA LEU A 104 1.26 -7.23 5.05
C LEU A 104 2.13 -8.17 5.90
N ASP A 105 1.81 -9.46 5.97
CA ASP A 105 2.64 -10.46 6.65
C ASP A 105 4.02 -10.58 5.99
N LEU A 106 4.06 -10.65 4.66
CA LEU A 106 5.32 -10.67 3.89
C LEU A 106 6.10 -9.36 4.05
N THR A 107 5.42 -8.22 4.14
CA THR A 107 6.02 -6.92 4.41
C THR A 107 6.71 -6.91 5.77
N LEU A 108 6.03 -7.40 6.82
CA LEU A 108 6.58 -7.51 8.16
C LEU A 108 7.79 -8.46 8.19
N LEU A 109 7.67 -9.63 7.56
CA LEU A 109 8.77 -10.59 7.44
C LEU A 109 9.98 -9.96 6.74
N ALA A 110 9.78 -9.29 5.61
CA ALA A 110 10.84 -8.61 4.87
C ALA A 110 11.52 -7.53 5.72
N ALA A 111 10.75 -6.71 6.44
CA ALA A 111 11.27 -5.70 7.35
C ALA A 111 12.11 -6.32 8.48
N CYS A 112 11.62 -7.38 9.12
CA CYS A 112 12.35 -8.12 10.16
C CYS A 112 13.67 -8.71 9.63
N VAL A 113 13.65 -9.33 8.45
CA VAL A 113 14.84 -9.90 7.80
C VAL A 113 15.85 -8.81 7.47
N ILE A 114 15.41 -7.66 6.94
CA ILE A 114 16.29 -6.50 6.69
C ILE A 114 16.96 -6.04 7.99
N VAL A 115 16.20 -5.87 9.07
CA VAL A 115 16.75 -5.46 10.38
C VAL A 115 17.79 -6.47 10.87
N LEU A 116 17.49 -7.77 10.82
CA LEU A 116 18.44 -8.82 11.22
C LEU A 116 19.72 -8.79 10.39
N ILE A 117 19.61 -8.59 9.07
CA ILE A 117 20.77 -8.44 8.19
C ILE A 117 21.58 -7.19 8.54
N LEU A 118 20.94 -6.05 8.81
CA LEU A 118 21.64 -4.84 9.22
C LEU A 118 22.38 -5.02 10.54
N LEU A 119 21.79 -5.75 11.50
CA LEU A 119 22.44 -6.14 12.76
C LEU A 119 23.64 -7.08 12.52
N LEU A 120 23.51 -8.07 11.63
CA LEU A 120 24.62 -8.94 11.21
C LEU A 120 25.77 -8.14 10.58
N LEU A 121 25.44 -7.11 9.80
CA LEU A 121 26.38 -6.25 9.11
C LEU A 121 26.90 -5.08 9.95
N ARG A 122 26.56 -4.99 11.25
CA ARG A 122 26.97 -3.89 12.15
C ARG A 122 28.49 -3.67 12.22
N ARG A 123 29.28 -4.72 12.04
CA ARG A 123 30.75 -4.68 12.01
C ARG A 123 31.33 -4.40 10.62
N THR A 124 30.49 -4.33 9.59
CA THR A 124 30.84 -4.02 8.20
C THR A 124 29.94 -2.90 7.66
N PRO A 125 30.01 -1.69 8.24
CA PRO A 125 29.01 -0.64 7.98
C PRO A 125 29.04 -0.15 6.53
N ALA A 126 30.15 -0.30 5.81
CA ALA A 126 30.19 -0.01 4.37
C ALA A 126 29.22 -0.88 3.56
N LEU A 127 29.09 -2.16 3.93
CA LEU A 127 28.24 -3.11 3.24
C LEU A 127 26.76 -2.91 3.58
N ALA A 128 26.45 -2.62 4.85
CA ALA A 128 25.10 -2.24 5.28
C ALA A 128 24.60 -0.98 4.56
N ARG A 129 25.44 0.06 4.46
CA ARG A 129 25.12 1.29 3.73
C ARG A 129 24.96 1.05 2.23
N GLY A 130 25.78 0.14 1.66
CA GLY A 130 25.63 -0.29 0.27
C GLY A 130 24.26 -0.95 0.02
N ALA A 131 23.83 -1.84 0.91
CA ALA A 131 22.52 -2.49 0.83
C ALA A 131 21.36 -1.47 0.90
N LEU A 132 21.39 -0.57 1.89
CA LEU A 132 20.37 0.49 2.05
C LEU A 132 20.31 1.41 0.84
N ARG A 133 21.47 1.85 0.32
CA ARG A 133 21.52 2.71 -0.87
C ARG A 133 21.03 1.98 -2.11
N GLY A 134 21.45 0.73 -2.31
CA GLY A 134 21.03 -0.10 -3.44
C GLY A 134 19.52 -0.35 -3.43
N GLY A 135 18.98 -0.74 -2.28
CA GLY A 135 17.54 -0.95 -2.09
C GLY A 135 16.71 0.31 -2.30
N ALA A 136 17.16 1.46 -1.77
CA ALA A 136 16.49 2.74 -2.00
C ALA A 136 16.49 3.15 -3.48
N ILE A 137 17.63 3.04 -4.18
CA ILE A 137 17.70 3.36 -5.62
C ILE A 137 16.82 2.42 -6.45
N LEU A 138 16.85 1.12 -6.16
CA LEU A 138 15.99 0.13 -6.81
C LEU A 138 14.51 0.47 -6.62
N THR A 139 14.12 0.80 -5.39
CA THR A 139 12.74 1.16 -5.05
C THR A 139 12.29 2.41 -5.81
N LEU A 140 13.10 3.47 -5.82
CA LEU A 140 12.79 4.70 -6.55
C LEU A 140 12.66 4.46 -8.06
N GLY A 141 13.52 3.59 -8.63
CA GLY A 141 13.42 3.20 -10.05
C GLY A 141 12.12 2.45 -10.36
N LEU A 142 11.74 1.47 -9.53
CA LEU A 142 10.49 0.73 -9.67
C LEU A 142 9.27 1.64 -9.52
N MET A 143 9.28 2.54 -8.54
CA MET A 143 8.21 3.51 -8.32
C MET A 143 8.05 4.46 -9.50
N ALA A 144 9.15 4.95 -10.07
CA ALA A 144 9.08 5.82 -11.24
C ALA A 144 8.42 5.11 -12.43
N ALA A 145 8.76 3.83 -12.66
CA ALA A 145 8.12 3.02 -13.70
C ALA A 145 6.61 2.86 -13.44
N LEU A 146 6.21 2.49 -12.22
CA LEU A 146 4.80 2.34 -11.84
C LEU A 146 4.02 3.66 -11.97
N ALA A 147 4.60 4.77 -11.50
CA ALA A 147 3.98 6.09 -11.58
C ALA A 147 3.78 6.54 -13.03
N VAL A 148 4.78 6.34 -13.90
CA VAL A 148 4.64 6.63 -15.34
C VAL A 148 3.53 5.78 -15.96
N SER A 149 3.46 4.48 -15.64
CA SER A 149 2.38 3.62 -16.14
C SER A 149 0.99 4.09 -15.69
N ALA A 150 0.82 4.48 -14.43
CA ALA A 150 -0.43 4.99 -13.90
C ALA A 150 -0.85 6.33 -14.55
N VAL A 151 0.09 7.27 -14.70
CA VAL A 151 -0.17 8.59 -15.32
C VAL A 151 -0.55 8.46 -16.81
N LEU A 152 0.05 7.51 -17.53
CA LEU A 152 -0.25 7.26 -18.95
C LEU A 152 -1.58 6.51 -19.17
N GLY A 153 -2.28 6.10 -18.11
CA GLY A 153 -3.58 5.45 -18.23
C GLY A 153 -3.92 4.68 -16.97
N PHE A 154 -4.61 5.35 -16.04
CA PHE A 154 -5.00 4.79 -14.75
C PHE A 154 -5.82 3.52 -14.90
N GLU A 155 -6.86 3.51 -15.74
CA GLU A 155 -7.72 2.34 -15.95
C GLU A 155 -6.95 1.08 -16.37
N ARG A 156 -6.04 1.22 -17.34
CA ARG A 156 -5.21 0.09 -17.80
C ARG A 156 -4.22 -0.35 -16.72
N PHE A 157 -3.64 0.60 -15.99
CA PHE A 157 -2.74 0.31 -14.89
C PHE A 157 -3.48 -0.42 -13.75
N PHE A 158 -4.64 0.08 -13.34
CA PHE A 158 -5.49 -0.50 -12.32
C PHE A 158 -5.90 -1.93 -12.71
N ALA A 159 -6.40 -2.13 -13.92
CA ALA A 159 -6.78 -3.44 -14.43
C ALA A 159 -5.60 -4.43 -14.48
N TRP A 160 -4.42 -3.96 -14.91
CA TRP A 160 -3.21 -4.78 -14.92
C TRP A 160 -2.77 -5.19 -13.52
N VAL A 161 -2.78 -4.27 -12.54
CA VAL A 161 -2.46 -4.61 -11.14
C VAL A 161 -3.49 -5.59 -10.58
N HIS A 162 -4.78 -5.37 -10.84
CA HIS A 162 -5.85 -6.23 -10.31
C HIS A 162 -5.78 -7.66 -10.87
N SER A 163 -5.45 -7.84 -12.14
CA SER A 163 -5.32 -9.18 -12.74
C SER A 163 -4.13 -9.98 -12.21
N LEU A 164 -3.15 -9.36 -11.54
CA LEU A 164 -2.08 -10.08 -10.84
C LEU A 164 -2.58 -10.79 -9.59
N PHE A 165 -3.68 -10.31 -8.99
CA PHE A 165 -4.16 -10.77 -7.68
C PHE A 165 -5.54 -11.42 -7.74
N PHE A 166 -6.37 -11.02 -8.70
CA PHE A 166 -7.77 -11.40 -8.77
C PHE A 166 -8.11 -12.03 -10.12
N LYS A 167 -9.06 -12.96 -10.09
CA LYS A 167 -9.57 -13.63 -11.30
C LYS A 167 -10.39 -12.65 -12.16
N ASP A 168 -10.28 -12.78 -13.48
CA ASP A 168 -11.08 -11.99 -14.41
C ASP A 168 -12.59 -12.06 -14.10
N GLY A 169 -13.23 -10.90 -14.06
CA GLY A 169 -14.66 -10.75 -13.79
C GLY A 169 -15.06 -10.70 -12.32
N THR A 170 -14.16 -10.89 -11.35
CA THR A 170 -14.51 -10.86 -9.92
C THR A 170 -14.34 -9.49 -9.25
N TRP A 171 -13.73 -8.52 -9.95
CA TRP A 171 -13.35 -7.22 -9.38
C TRP A 171 -13.83 -6.02 -10.21
N MET A 172 -14.60 -6.25 -11.28
CA MET A 172 -15.17 -5.19 -12.12
C MET A 172 -16.62 -4.92 -11.70
N PHE A 173 -16.88 -3.70 -11.22
CA PHE A 173 -18.16 -3.28 -10.68
C PHE A 173 -18.73 -2.08 -11.43
N SER A 174 -20.04 -1.91 -11.33
CA SER A 174 -20.74 -0.73 -11.85
C SER A 174 -20.39 0.50 -11.01
N THR A 175 -20.43 1.68 -11.63
CA THR A 175 -20.29 2.96 -10.89
C THR A 175 -21.38 3.19 -9.84
N ARG A 176 -22.48 2.41 -9.90
CA ARG A 176 -23.57 2.42 -8.91
C ARG A 176 -23.36 1.46 -7.75
N ASP A 177 -22.42 0.53 -7.86
CA ASP A 177 -22.14 -0.44 -6.79
C ASP A 177 -21.45 0.28 -5.63
N THR A 178 -21.80 -0.12 -4.41
CA THR A 178 -21.40 0.58 -3.18
C THR A 178 -19.90 0.68 -3.03
N LEU A 179 -19.15 -0.33 -3.44
CA LEU A 179 -17.70 -0.39 -3.37
C LEU A 179 -17.04 0.68 -4.24
N ILE A 180 -17.53 0.90 -5.46
CA ILE A 180 -17.03 1.96 -6.35
C ILE A 180 -17.47 3.34 -5.86
N ARG A 181 -18.70 3.42 -5.33
CA ARG A 181 -19.19 4.65 -4.72
C ARG A 181 -18.39 5.02 -3.49
N VAL A 182 -17.97 4.08 -2.65
CA VAL A 182 -17.13 4.36 -1.48
C VAL A 182 -15.70 4.66 -1.93
N TYR A 183 -15.09 3.83 -2.77
CA TYR A 183 -13.70 3.99 -3.21
C TYR A 183 -13.63 4.38 -4.70
N PRO A 184 -13.97 5.63 -5.07
CA PRO A 184 -13.92 6.08 -6.47
C PRO A 184 -12.47 6.17 -6.96
N GLU A 185 -12.27 6.35 -8.27
CA GLU A 185 -10.94 6.54 -8.88
C GLU A 185 -10.08 7.56 -8.12
N GLN A 186 -10.65 8.70 -7.73
CA GLN A 186 -9.93 9.73 -6.98
C GLN A 186 -9.36 9.21 -5.66
N PHE A 187 -10.11 8.39 -4.92
CA PHE A 187 -9.63 7.76 -3.68
C PHE A 187 -8.38 6.91 -3.93
N TRP A 188 -8.38 6.12 -5.01
CA TRP A 188 -7.25 5.26 -5.37
C TRP A 188 -6.04 6.05 -5.86
N MET A 189 -6.25 7.16 -6.58
CA MET A 189 -5.19 8.08 -6.97
C MET A 189 -4.52 8.70 -5.75
N ASP A 190 -5.32 9.20 -4.80
CA ASP A 190 -4.82 9.79 -3.56
C ASP A 190 -4.13 8.76 -2.64
N ALA A 191 -4.67 7.54 -2.55
CA ALA A 191 -4.02 6.44 -1.85
C ALA A 191 -2.66 6.09 -2.49
N GLY A 192 -2.60 6.05 -3.83
CA GLY A 192 -1.36 5.86 -4.58
C GLY A 192 -0.32 6.94 -4.31
N ILE A 193 -0.74 8.20 -4.22
CA ILE A 193 0.13 9.33 -3.84
C ILE A 193 0.65 9.16 -2.42
N LEU A 194 -0.20 8.81 -1.44
CA LEU A 194 0.25 8.58 -0.07
C LEU A 194 1.26 7.43 0.02
N ILE A 195 0.99 6.30 -0.63
CA ILE A 195 1.91 5.16 -0.72
C ILE A 195 3.25 5.64 -1.29
N ALA A 196 3.22 6.47 -2.34
CA ALA A 196 4.43 7.00 -2.94
C ALA A 196 5.20 7.92 -1.98
N LEU A 197 4.53 8.85 -1.29
CA LEU A 197 5.15 9.77 -0.34
C LEU A 197 5.82 9.02 0.82
N VAL A 198 5.14 8.05 1.42
CA VAL A 198 5.70 7.22 2.50
C VAL A 198 6.92 6.45 2.01
N THR A 199 6.81 5.80 0.84
CA THR A 199 7.89 4.99 0.27
C THR A 199 9.11 5.84 -0.08
N VAL A 200 8.91 7.01 -0.70
CA VAL A 200 9.99 7.99 -0.96
C VAL A 200 10.63 8.46 0.34
N GLY A 201 9.84 8.78 1.37
CA GLY A 201 10.35 9.15 2.70
C GLY A 201 11.29 8.10 3.30
N LEU A 202 10.90 6.82 3.23
CA LEU A 202 11.73 5.69 3.66
C LEU A 202 13.02 5.56 2.83
N CYS A 203 12.93 5.75 1.51
CA CYS A 203 14.10 5.75 0.63
C CYS A 203 15.07 6.88 0.97
N LEU A 204 14.56 8.09 1.21
CA LEU A 204 15.38 9.24 1.61
C LEU A 204 16.05 9.00 2.97
N ALA A 205 15.34 8.44 3.94
CA ALA A 205 15.92 8.05 5.22
C ALA A 205 17.06 7.01 5.06
N ALA A 206 16.87 6.00 4.21
CA ALA A 206 17.89 5.02 3.87
C ALA A 206 19.11 5.64 3.16
N LEU A 207 18.90 6.59 2.25
CA LEU A 207 19.99 7.30 1.56
C LEU A 207 20.78 8.22 2.52
N VAL A 208 20.10 8.94 3.41
CA VAL A 208 20.74 9.82 4.40
C VAL A 208 21.56 9.00 5.39
N THR A 209 21.02 7.89 5.91
CA THR A 209 21.76 6.98 6.80
C THR A 209 22.96 6.34 6.09
N ALA A 210 22.83 5.98 4.81
CA ALA A 210 23.92 5.51 3.99
C ALA A 210 24.99 6.59 3.70
N GLY A 211 24.61 7.87 3.62
CA GLY A 211 25.51 9.00 3.33
C GLY A 211 26.32 9.51 4.53
N ARG A 212 25.76 9.47 5.76
CA ARG A 212 26.46 9.99 6.96
C ARG A 212 27.80 9.30 7.25
N GLY A 213 27.90 8.01 6.97
CA GLY A 213 29.13 7.23 7.19
C GLY A 213 30.25 7.48 6.17
N THR A 214 29.97 8.06 5.00
CA THR A 214 31.00 8.37 3.98
C THR A 214 31.67 9.72 4.25
N ARG A 215 30.94 10.70 4.80
CA ARG A 215 31.49 12.01 5.22
C ARG A 215 32.44 11.93 6.41
N SER A 216 32.14 11.09 7.41
CA SER A 216 33.01 10.90 8.59
C SER A 216 34.40 10.35 8.21
N ARG A 217 34.46 9.44 7.22
CA ARG A 217 35.73 8.86 6.74
C ARG A 217 36.57 9.80 5.88
N ARG A 218 35.97 10.84 5.28
CA ARG A 218 36.70 11.89 4.53
C ARG A 218 37.25 13.01 5.43
N ARG A 219 36.82 13.10 6.69
CA ARG A 219 37.23 14.14 7.64
C ARG A 219 38.37 13.74 8.58
N ASN A 220 38.77 12.47 8.60
CA ASN A 220 39.95 11.99 9.30
C ASN A 220 41.00 11.51 8.28
N PRO A 221 41.87 12.40 7.77
CA PRO A 221 43.11 12.01 7.10
C PRO A 221 44.12 11.39 8.08
#